data_AF-A0A7M3XLT3-F1
#
_entry.id   AF-A0A7M3XLT3-F1
#
_cell.length_a   1.000
_cell.length_b   1.000
_cell.length_c   1.000
_cell.angle_alpha   90.00
_cell.angle_beta   90.00
_cell.angle_gamma   90.00
#
_symmetry.space_group_name_H-M   'P 1'
#
loop_
_entity.id
_entity.type
_entity.pdbx_description
1 polymer ?
#
loop_
_entity_poly.entity_id
_entity_poly.type
_entity_poly.pdbx_seq_one_letter_code
_entity_poly.pdbx_strand_id
1 'polypeptide(L)'
;MAEDRFLDKAQARDIEEELFATRRQQASRHMPVPLPRQNFWEMVGRLLAGIDAEIQDMVMNGTTGLRLQNAQKRQANIRRIASELSRKRLVTMMQYLASQSLRTDSQLGTNQDLPPMDWARHDPAEKAFYTGIVTQMDRFKKLIDWDSMQKGILAEGMTERKKHSRGTMQLDSFIESPAGLTGQSPPELIIDDEEPQIELVDSQYDEEDRIYNEEWPDIDEYVKSGLDAPQEDTKLEPKATENSADKHMAAMELAPSKKKPKKIVETMPDLSAVENAEESTTATNTEAVMIRIRIVQSLPEPIVLGDGVEIALEEDDIHFIDKDTADWLVESGVAEVESL
;
A
#
# COMPACT_ATOMS: atom_id res chain seq x y z
N MET A 1 -32.90 3.38 -19.91
CA MET A 1 -31.83 3.64 -18.92
C MET A 1 -32.33 3.67 -17.46
N ALA A 2 -33.44 3.00 -17.11
CA ALA A 2 -33.94 3.00 -15.72
C ALA A 2 -33.60 1.72 -14.94
N GLU A 3 -33.32 0.61 -15.64
CA GLU A 3 -33.16 -0.73 -15.05
C GLU A 3 -31.80 -0.93 -14.38
N ASP A 4 -30.74 -0.28 -14.87
CA ASP A 4 -29.38 -0.37 -14.30
C ASP A 4 -29.26 0.26 -12.89
N ARG A 5 -30.29 0.97 -12.42
CA ARG A 5 -30.27 1.66 -11.11
C ARG A 5 -30.57 0.73 -9.94
N PHE A 6 -31.15 -0.45 -10.17
CA PHE A 6 -31.54 -1.39 -9.12
C PHE A 6 -30.84 -2.74 -9.32
N LEU A 7 -30.26 -3.27 -8.24
CA LEU A 7 -29.66 -4.60 -8.25
C LEU A 7 -30.70 -5.70 -8.11
N ASP A 8 -30.41 -6.87 -8.69
CA ASP A 8 -31.15 -8.07 -8.37
C ASP A 8 -30.97 -8.48 -6.89
N LYS A 9 -31.97 -9.18 -6.34
CA LYS A 9 -32.00 -9.63 -4.94
C LYS A 9 -30.90 -10.64 -4.61
N ALA A 10 -30.41 -11.44 -5.57
CA ALA A 10 -29.25 -12.30 -5.36
C ALA A 10 -27.97 -11.44 -5.29
N GLN A 11 -27.73 -10.63 -6.33
CA GLN A 11 -26.56 -9.73 -6.39
C GLN A 11 -26.44 -8.81 -5.17
N ALA A 12 -27.57 -8.30 -4.65
CA ALA A 12 -27.62 -7.49 -3.45
C ALA A 12 -27.19 -8.24 -2.18
N ARG A 13 -27.39 -9.56 -2.10
CA ARG A 13 -26.86 -10.36 -0.98
C ARG A 13 -25.38 -10.62 -1.15
N ASP A 14 -24.94 -10.98 -2.36
CA ASP A 14 -23.53 -11.23 -2.67
C ASP A 14 -22.65 -10.01 -2.31
N ILE A 15 -23.11 -8.79 -2.61
CA ILE A 15 -22.39 -7.55 -2.29
C ILE A 15 -22.45 -7.18 -0.80
N GLU A 16 -23.51 -7.53 -0.08
CA GLU A 16 -23.56 -7.40 1.37
C GLU A 16 -22.56 -8.37 2.05
N GLU A 17 -22.45 -9.61 1.54
CA GLU A 17 -21.48 -10.59 2.01
C GLU A 17 -20.04 -10.19 1.67
N GLU A 18 -19.77 -9.69 0.46
CA GLU A 18 -18.47 -9.11 0.05
C GLU A 18 -18.07 -7.93 0.95
N LEU A 19 -19.02 -7.04 1.29
CA LEU A 19 -18.78 -5.91 2.21
C LEU A 19 -18.41 -6.39 3.62
N PHE A 20 -19.06 -7.44 4.13
CA PHE A 20 -18.74 -8.00 5.45
C PHE A 20 -17.42 -8.77 5.44
N ALA A 21 -17.12 -9.51 4.37
CA ALA A 21 -15.86 -10.23 4.19
C ALA A 21 -14.66 -9.25 4.11
N THR A 22 -14.75 -8.22 3.27
CA THR A 22 -13.72 -7.18 3.14
C THR A 22 -13.51 -6.42 4.44
N ARG A 23 -14.57 -6.03 5.16
CA ARG A 23 -14.47 -5.44 6.51
C ARG A 23 -13.72 -6.35 7.49
N ARG A 24 -14.02 -7.65 7.50
CA ARG A 24 -13.35 -8.62 8.39
C ARG A 24 -11.87 -8.78 8.04
N GLN A 25 -11.51 -8.81 6.76
CA GLN A 25 -10.12 -8.89 6.31
C GLN A 25 -9.33 -7.60 6.59
N GLN A 26 -9.96 -6.43 6.43
CA GLN A 26 -9.35 -5.12 6.69
C GLN A 26 -9.13 -4.85 8.19
N ALA A 27 -9.96 -5.43 9.07
CA ALA A 27 -9.85 -5.22 10.51
C ALA A 27 -8.49 -5.64 11.09
N SER A 28 -7.93 -6.77 10.61
CA SER A 28 -6.65 -7.32 11.08
C SER A 28 -5.40 -6.78 10.36
N ARG A 29 -5.56 -5.94 9.34
CA ARG A 29 -4.46 -5.53 8.46
C ARG A 29 -4.16 -4.02 8.54
N HIS A 30 -2.88 -3.70 8.44
CA HIS A 30 -2.36 -2.33 8.37
C HIS A 30 -2.12 -1.86 6.92
N MET A 31 -2.15 -2.77 5.96
CA MET A 31 -2.16 -2.48 4.52
C MET A 31 -3.60 -2.51 3.98
N PRO A 32 -3.98 -1.63 3.03
CA PRO A 32 -5.23 -1.74 2.28
C PRO A 32 -5.41 -3.14 1.67
N VAL A 33 -6.57 -3.76 1.89
CA VAL A 33 -6.93 -5.05 1.29
C VAL A 33 -7.42 -4.83 -0.15
N PRO A 34 -7.05 -5.65 -1.14
CA PRO A 34 -7.60 -5.55 -2.49
C PRO A 34 -9.11 -5.77 -2.47
N LEU A 35 -9.87 -5.01 -3.25
CA LEU A 35 -11.32 -5.19 -3.35
C LEU A 35 -11.65 -6.35 -4.28
N PRO A 36 -12.79 -7.04 -4.08
CA PRO A 36 -13.24 -8.10 -4.99
C PRO A 36 -13.64 -7.56 -6.37
N ARG A 37 -13.98 -6.26 -6.46
CA ARG A 37 -14.51 -5.58 -7.65
C ARG A 37 -13.94 -4.17 -7.75
N GLN A 38 -13.77 -3.67 -8.97
CA GLN A 38 -13.32 -2.29 -9.22
C GLN A 38 -14.42 -1.26 -8.91
N ASN A 39 -15.70 -1.56 -9.16
CA ASN A 39 -16.81 -0.63 -8.89
C ASN A 39 -17.44 -0.86 -7.51
N PHE A 40 -16.64 -1.26 -6.52
CA PHE A 40 -17.15 -1.74 -5.22
C PHE A 40 -18.00 -0.68 -4.50
N TRP A 41 -17.54 0.58 -4.44
CA TRP A 41 -18.27 1.62 -3.72
C TRP A 41 -19.55 2.03 -4.45
N GLU A 42 -19.56 1.99 -5.79
CA GLU A 42 -20.77 2.21 -6.59
C GLU A 42 -21.81 1.14 -6.30
N MET A 43 -21.42 -0.13 -6.27
CA MET A 43 -22.32 -1.27 -6.02
C MET A 43 -22.88 -1.26 -4.59
N VAL A 44 -22.08 -0.87 -3.58
CA VAL A 44 -22.55 -0.64 -2.21
C VAL A 44 -23.54 0.55 -2.16
N GLY A 45 -23.33 1.58 -2.98
CA GLY A 45 -24.27 2.70 -3.16
C GLY A 45 -25.60 2.25 -3.77
N ARG A 46 -25.56 1.49 -4.87
CA ARG A 46 -26.76 0.90 -5.53
C ARG A 46 -27.53 -0.03 -4.59
N LEU A 47 -26.82 -0.85 -3.79
CA LEU A 47 -27.40 -1.67 -2.72
C LEU A 47 -28.16 -0.84 -1.68
N LEU A 48 -27.52 0.19 -1.12
CA LEU A 48 -28.17 1.06 -0.13
C LEU A 48 -29.40 1.77 -0.72
N ALA A 49 -29.33 2.25 -1.96
CA ALA A 49 -30.45 2.86 -2.66
C ALA A 49 -31.61 1.87 -2.90
N GLY A 50 -31.31 0.60 -3.17
CA GLY A 50 -32.32 -0.47 -3.26
C GLY A 50 -33.03 -0.72 -1.93
N ILE A 51 -32.30 -0.72 -0.82
CA ILE A 51 -32.89 -0.87 0.53
C ILE A 51 -33.69 0.38 0.93
N ASP A 52 -33.23 1.59 0.59
CA ASP A 52 -34.01 2.82 0.76
C ASP A 52 -35.33 2.77 -0.01
N ALA A 53 -35.31 2.27 -1.26
CA ALA A 53 -36.52 2.10 -2.07
C ALA A 53 -37.46 1.02 -1.49
N GLU A 54 -36.96 -0.11 -1.01
CA GLU A 54 -37.75 -1.15 -0.34
C GLU A 54 -38.41 -0.62 0.95
N ILE A 55 -37.68 0.19 1.73
CA ILE A 55 -38.22 0.86 2.92
C ILE A 55 -39.30 1.88 2.54
N GLN A 56 -39.11 2.67 1.48
CA GLN A 56 -40.10 3.63 1.00
C GLN A 56 -41.37 2.93 0.50
N ASP A 57 -41.25 1.88 -0.31
CA ASP A 57 -42.39 1.07 -0.78
C ASP A 57 -43.16 0.45 0.40
N MET A 58 -42.44 -0.12 1.38
CA MET A 58 -43.07 -0.63 2.60
C MET A 58 -43.84 0.43 3.40
N VAL A 59 -43.35 1.68 3.44
CA VAL A 59 -44.04 2.80 4.10
C VAL A 59 -45.26 3.24 3.29
N MET A 60 -45.14 3.38 1.96
CA MET A 60 -46.25 3.78 1.08
C MET A 60 -47.38 2.75 1.07
N ASN A 61 -47.04 1.46 1.07
CA ASN A 61 -48.00 0.35 1.14
C ASN A 61 -48.57 0.12 2.55
N GLY A 62 -48.27 0.99 3.52
CA GLY A 62 -48.79 0.92 4.88
C GLY A 62 -48.32 -0.30 5.68
N THR A 63 -47.23 -0.96 5.26
CA THR A 63 -46.70 -2.15 5.94
C THR A 63 -45.92 -1.76 7.19
N THR A 64 -46.64 -1.66 8.31
CA THR A 64 -46.06 -1.33 9.62
C THR A 64 -45.62 -2.59 10.37
N GLY A 65 -44.64 -2.45 11.27
CA GLY A 65 -44.19 -3.51 12.18
C GLY A 65 -42.80 -4.07 11.89
N LEU A 66 -42.60 -5.35 12.25
CA LEU A 66 -41.27 -5.98 12.36
C LEU A 66 -40.47 -6.00 11.04
N ARG A 67 -41.13 -6.13 9.87
CA ARG A 67 -40.44 -6.14 8.57
C ARG A 67 -39.76 -4.82 8.26
N LEU A 68 -40.50 -3.71 8.40
CA LEU A 68 -39.98 -2.35 8.25
C LEU A 68 -38.82 -2.10 9.24
N GLN A 69 -38.99 -2.47 10.51
CA GLN A 69 -37.95 -2.30 11.53
C GLN A 69 -36.69 -3.13 11.20
N ASN A 70 -36.83 -4.34 10.68
CA ASN A 70 -35.71 -5.19 10.30
C ASN A 70 -34.95 -4.63 9.07
N ALA A 71 -35.67 -4.10 8.07
CA ALA A 71 -35.03 -3.43 6.93
C ALA A 71 -34.28 -2.16 7.36
N GLN A 72 -34.88 -1.34 8.22
CA GLN A 72 -34.22 -0.15 8.81
C GLN A 72 -32.97 -0.54 9.62
N LYS A 73 -33.03 -1.61 10.43
CA LYS A 73 -31.86 -2.14 11.16
C LYS A 73 -30.75 -2.63 10.22
N ARG A 74 -31.11 -3.39 9.17
CA ARG A 74 -30.17 -3.86 8.14
C ARG A 74 -29.50 -2.68 7.44
N GLN A 75 -30.28 -1.68 7.01
CA GLN A 75 -29.77 -0.46 6.40
C GLN A 75 -28.78 0.29 7.31
N ALA A 76 -29.15 0.52 8.58
CA ALA A 76 -28.29 1.19 9.54
C ALA A 76 -26.97 0.44 9.77
N ASN A 77 -27.02 -0.90 9.83
CA ASN A 77 -25.84 -1.74 9.96
C ASN A 77 -24.93 -1.66 8.73
N ILE A 78 -25.48 -1.74 7.51
CA ILE A 78 -24.71 -1.63 6.27
C ILE A 78 -24.05 -0.24 6.16
N ARG A 79 -24.80 0.85 6.41
CA ARG A 79 -24.28 2.23 6.42
C ARG A 79 -23.14 2.40 7.43
N ARG A 80 -23.30 1.85 8.64
CA ARG A 80 -22.24 1.83 9.66
C ARG A 80 -21.01 1.07 9.16
N ILE A 81 -21.17 -0.14 8.65
CA ILE A 81 -20.05 -1.00 8.23
C ILE A 81 -19.31 -0.40 7.03
N ALA A 82 -20.01 0.15 6.05
CA ALA A 82 -19.40 0.88 4.93
C ALA A 82 -18.56 2.08 5.43
N SER A 83 -19.05 2.80 6.45
CA SER A 83 -18.36 3.96 7.04
C SER A 83 -17.15 3.58 7.89
N GLU A 84 -17.21 2.45 8.62
CA GLU A 84 -16.07 1.90 9.35
C GLU A 84 -15.01 1.34 8.40
N LEU A 85 -15.42 0.66 7.32
CA LEU A 85 -14.54 0.13 6.29
C LEU A 85 -13.81 1.25 5.56
N SER A 86 -14.52 2.27 5.06
CA SER A 86 -13.91 3.40 4.35
C SER A 86 -12.91 4.12 5.27
N ARG A 87 -13.29 4.44 6.51
CA ARG A 87 -12.38 5.04 7.50
C ARG A 87 -11.11 4.21 7.69
N LYS A 88 -11.22 2.89 7.97
CA LYS A 88 -10.05 2.03 8.18
C LYS A 88 -9.18 1.97 6.93
N ARG A 89 -9.76 1.88 5.73
CA ARG A 89 -9.02 1.86 4.46
C ARG A 89 -8.22 3.13 4.24
N LEU A 90 -8.85 4.30 4.36
CA LEU A 90 -8.18 5.61 4.21
C LEU A 90 -7.02 5.75 5.23
N VAL A 91 -7.22 5.32 6.48
CA VAL A 91 -6.14 5.30 7.50
C VAL A 91 -5.00 4.35 7.12
N THR A 92 -5.29 3.11 6.71
CA THR A 92 -4.23 2.17 6.28
C THR A 92 -3.49 2.64 5.02
N MET A 93 -4.17 3.40 4.17
CA MET A 93 -3.64 3.92 2.91
C MET A 93 -2.74 5.13 3.14
N MET A 94 -3.11 6.01 4.08
CA MET A 94 -2.23 7.06 4.60
C MET A 94 -1.02 6.46 5.34
N GLN A 95 -1.23 5.43 6.17
CA GLN A 95 -0.13 4.75 6.87
C GLN A 95 0.85 4.10 5.88
N TYR A 96 0.34 3.38 4.88
CA TYR A 96 1.15 2.79 3.82
C TYR A 96 1.96 3.86 3.08
N LEU A 97 1.33 4.97 2.67
CA LEU A 97 2.04 6.05 2.00
C LEU A 97 3.08 6.73 2.90
N ALA A 98 2.77 7.01 4.16
CA ALA A 98 3.72 7.60 5.11
C ALA A 98 4.92 6.67 5.32
N SER A 99 4.67 5.38 5.57
CA SER A 99 5.71 4.36 5.70
C SER A 99 6.46 4.05 4.41
N GLN A 100 5.91 4.34 3.22
CA GLN A 100 6.62 4.23 1.95
C GLN A 100 7.45 5.48 1.65
N SER A 101 6.88 6.67 1.89
CA SER A 101 7.44 7.96 1.46
C SER A 101 8.48 8.53 2.44
N LEU A 102 8.32 8.31 3.75
CA LEU A 102 9.23 8.83 4.79
C LEU A 102 10.30 7.83 5.24
N ARG A 103 10.59 6.79 4.44
CA ARG A 103 11.75 5.90 4.67
C ARG A 103 13.05 6.59 4.25
N THR A 104 14.15 6.24 4.92
CA THR A 104 15.50 6.72 4.61
C THR A 104 16.12 5.92 3.47
N ASP A 105 16.68 6.60 2.46
CA ASP A 105 17.34 5.98 1.31
C ASP A 105 18.50 5.03 1.70
N SER A 106 19.08 5.18 2.90
CA SER A 106 20.08 4.24 3.42
C SER A 106 19.57 2.81 3.65
N GLN A 107 18.26 2.57 3.54
CA GLN A 107 17.62 1.26 3.65
C GLN A 107 17.15 0.69 2.30
N LEU A 108 17.40 1.39 1.19
CA LEU A 108 17.03 0.93 -0.15
C LEU A 108 17.87 -0.30 -0.52
N GLY A 109 17.25 -1.49 -0.49
CA GLY A 109 17.92 -2.78 -0.73
C GLY A 109 17.91 -3.76 0.44
N THR A 110 17.42 -3.39 1.64
CA THR A 110 16.99 -4.40 2.62
C THR A 110 15.59 -4.91 2.27
N ASN A 111 15.29 -6.18 2.57
CA ASN A 111 14.02 -6.85 2.20
C ASN A 111 12.76 -6.31 2.94
N GLN A 112 12.77 -5.06 3.38
CA GLN A 112 11.67 -4.36 4.05
C GLN A 112 10.91 -3.39 3.13
N ASP A 113 11.20 -3.36 1.84
CA ASP A 113 10.42 -2.57 0.89
C ASP A 113 8.96 -3.07 0.86
N LEU A 114 8.04 -2.20 1.28
CA LEU A 114 6.61 -2.51 1.29
C LEU A 114 6.16 -2.86 -0.14
N PRO A 115 5.47 -4.00 -0.36
CA PRO A 115 5.05 -4.40 -1.69
C PRO A 115 4.24 -3.28 -2.39
N PRO A 116 4.49 -3.03 -3.70
CA PRO A 116 3.75 -2.02 -4.44
C PRO A 116 2.26 -2.39 -4.47
N MET A 117 1.40 -1.39 -4.30
CA MET A 117 -0.05 -1.58 -4.25
C MET A 117 -0.59 -2.01 -5.63
N ASP A 118 -1.31 -3.14 -5.69
CA ASP A 118 -1.98 -3.62 -6.92
C ASP A 118 -3.24 -2.79 -7.20
N TRP A 119 -3.04 -1.63 -7.83
CA TRP A 119 -4.12 -0.73 -8.21
C TRP A 119 -5.15 -1.36 -9.16
N ALA A 120 -4.87 -2.47 -9.86
CA ALA A 120 -5.87 -3.10 -10.72
C ALA A 120 -7.08 -3.63 -9.92
N ARG A 121 -6.91 -3.86 -8.61
CA ARG A 121 -7.95 -4.37 -7.68
C ARG A 121 -8.55 -3.31 -6.77
N HIS A 122 -8.26 -2.03 -7.00
CA HIS A 122 -8.81 -0.92 -6.22
C HIS A 122 -9.81 -0.08 -7.01
N ASP A 123 -10.72 0.54 -6.26
CA ASP A 123 -11.79 1.37 -6.80
C ASP A 123 -11.24 2.71 -7.34
N PRO A 124 -11.72 3.23 -8.49
CA PRO A 124 -11.26 4.49 -9.06
C PRO A 124 -11.33 5.69 -8.09
N ALA A 125 -12.32 5.74 -7.20
CA ALA A 125 -12.43 6.81 -6.22
C ALA A 125 -11.31 6.76 -5.17
N GLU A 126 -10.88 5.56 -4.76
CA GLU A 126 -9.75 5.38 -3.85
C GLU A 126 -8.43 5.81 -4.52
N LYS A 127 -8.25 5.50 -5.82
CA LYS A 127 -7.07 5.91 -6.59
C LYS A 127 -6.95 7.43 -6.65
N ALA A 128 -8.05 8.13 -6.97
CA ALA A 128 -8.08 9.59 -7.02
C ALA A 128 -7.77 10.22 -5.65
N PHE A 129 -8.26 9.61 -4.56
CA PHE A 129 -7.88 10.03 -3.21
C PHE A 129 -6.38 9.78 -2.94
N TYR A 130 -5.83 8.63 -3.34
CA TYR A 130 -4.39 8.33 -3.17
C TYR A 130 -3.50 9.38 -3.81
N THR A 131 -3.72 9.69 -5.10
CA THR A 131 -2.91 10.66 -5.84
C THR A 131 -3.00 12.06 -5.22
N GLY A 132 -4.15 12.40 -4.64
CA GLY A 132 -4.33 13.57 -3.79
C GLY A 132 -3.41 13.56 -2.56
N ILE A 133 -3.37 12.47 -1.78
CA ILE A 133 -2.49 12.37 -0.60
C ILE A 133 -1.01 12.37 -1.02
N VAL A 134 -0.61 11.64 -2.06
CA VAL A 134 0.76 11.63 -2.59
C VAL A 134 1.22 13.07 -2.88
N THR A 135 0.39 13.84 -3.59
CA THR A 135 0.67 15.25 -3.88
C THR A 135 0.80 16.11 -2.62
N GLN A 136 0.01 15.86 -1.57
CA GLN A 136 0.18 16.56 -0.28
C GLN A 136 1.43 16.10 0.49
N MET A 137 1.81 14.82 0.41
CA MET A 137 3.03 14.28 1.01
C MET A 137 4.28 14.88 0.35
N ASP A 138 4.27 15.03 -0.97
CA ASP A 138 5.37 15.67 -1.71
C ASP A 138 5.47 17.17 -1.40
N ARG A 139 4.32 17.84 -1.20
CA ARG A 139 4.28 19.22 -0.70
C ARG A 139 4.85 19.31 0.72
N PHE A 140 4.46 18.39 1.61
CA PHE A 140 4.98 18.32 2.98
C PHE A 140 6.50 18.12 3.02
N LYS A 141 7.02 17.17 2.23
CA LYS A 141 8.47 16.95 2.06
C LYS A 141 9.22 18.20 1.63
N LYS A 142 8.67 18.98 0.69
CA LYS A 142 9.25 20.24 0.21
C LYS A 142 9.17 21.40 1.20
N LEU A 143 8.21 21.37 2.13
CA LEU A 143 8.08 22.42 3.16
C LEU A 143 9.01 22.20 4.36
N ILE A 144 9.53 20.98 4.53
CA ILE A 144 10.42 20.57 5.62
C ILE A 144 11.86 20.37 5.11
N ASP A 145 12.10 20.54 3.80
CA ASP A 145 13.35 20.19 3.12
C ASP A 145 13.84 18.79 3.50
N TRP A 146 12.90 17.83 3.46
CA TRP A 146 13.11 16.43 3.88
C TRP A 146 14.34 15.78 3.23
N ASP A 147 14.66 16.16 1.99
CA ASP A 147 15.84 15.68 1.26
C ASP A 147 17.15 16.12 1.93
N SER A 148 17.22 17.39 2.35
CA SER A 148 18.35 17.93 3.12
C SER A 148 18.43 17.27 4.51
N MET A 149 17.29 17.03 5.16
CA MET A 149 17.27 16.35 6.46
C MET A 149 17.71 14.88 6.39
N GLN A 150 17.41 14.16 5.30
CA GLN A 150 17.83 12.75 5.12
C GLN A 150 19.26 12.60 4.61
N LYS A 151 19.68 13.45 3.67
CA LYS A 151 21.00 13.33 3.02
C LYS A 151 22.08 14.21 3.67
N GLY A 152 21.67 15.13 4.53
CA GLY A 152 22.53 16.06 5.27
C GLY A 152 23.15 17.17 4.42
N ILE A 153 23.87 18.08 5.09
CA ILE A 153 24.57 19.23 4.48
C ILE A 153 25.55 18.80 3.37
N LEU A 154 26.09 17.57 3.43
CA LEU A 154 26.95 17.00 2.39
C LEU A 154 26.24 16.85 1.03
N ALA A 155 24.92 16.70 1.02
CA ALA A 155 24.13 16.57 -0.20
C ALA A 155 23.53 17.89 -0.70
N GLU A 156 23.51 18.96 0.11
CA GLU A 156 23.04 20.28 -0.32
C GLU A 156 23.90 20.85 -1.45
N GLY A 157 25.22 20.62 -1.37
CA GLY A 157 26.18 20.87 -2.46
C GLY A 157 26.09 19.88 -3.65
N MET A 158 25.31 18.81 -3.49
CA MET A 158 24.92 17.86 -4.54
C MET A 158 23.42 17.99 -4.89
N THR A 159 22.82 19.16 -4.68
CA THR A 159 21.63 19.52 -5.45
C THR A 159 22.00 19.38 -6.91
N GLU A 160 21.41 18.39 -7.60
CA GLU A 160 21.71 18.09 -8.99
C GLU A 160 21.43 19.36 -9.81
N ARG A 161 22.49 20.11 -10.14
CA ARG A 161 22.35 21.29 -11.00
C ARG A 161 21.73 20.76 -12.28
N LYS A 162 20.52 21.23 -12.56
CA LYS A 162 19.67 20.64 -13.58
C LYS A 162 20.44 20.58 -14.89
N LYS A 163 20.86 19.37 -15.27
CA LYS A 163 21.66 19.17 -16.46
C LYS A 163 20.82 19.56 -17.66
N HIS A 164 21.39 20.37 -18.54
CA HIS A 164 20.71 20.85 -19.72
C HIS A 164 21.31 20.24 -20.99
N SER A 165 20.46 19.92 -21.96
CA SER A 165 20.88 19.45 -23.28
C SER A 165 21.72 20.51 -23.99
N ARG A 166 22.75 20.08 -24.73
CA ARG A 166 23.58 20.96 -25.58
C ARG A 166 22.69 21.83 -26.48
N GLY A 167 23.01 23.12 -26.54
CA GLY A 167 22.21 24.12 -27.29
C GLY A 167 21.22 24.94 -26.45
N THR A 168 21.00 24.63 -25.16
CA THR A 168 20.27 25.56 -24.27
C THR A 168 21.12 26.80 -23.95
N MET A 169 20.66 27.96 -24.38
CA MET A 169 21.26 29.26 -24.05
C MET A 169 20.40 30.02 -23.02
N GLN A 170 21.04 30.79 -22.15
CA GLN A 170 20.34 31.62 -21.17
C GLN A 170 19.78 32.89 -21.82
N LEU A 171 18.67 33.41 -21.30
CA LEU A 171 18.07 34.66 -21.79
C LEU A 171 19.04 35.85 -21.73
N ASP A 172 19.93 35.87 -20.73
CA ASP A 172 20.96 36.89 -20.57
C ASP A 172 22.02 36.88 -21.69
N SER A 173 22.21 35.75 -22.41
CA SER A 173 23.15 35.67 -23.53
C SER A 173 22.68 36.40 -24.80
N PHE A 174 21.42 36.81 -24.84
CA PHE A 174 20.83 37.60 -25.94
C PHE A 174 20.89 39.11 -25.69
N ILE A 175 21.56 39.56 -24.62
CA ILE A 175 21.60 40.96 -24.19
C ILE A 175 23.07 41.42 -24.14
N GLU A 176 23.40 42.47 -24.90
CA GLU A 176 24.77 43.02 -24.96
C GLU A 176 25.20 43.76 -23.68
N SER A 177 24.25 44.10 -22.80
CA SER A 177 24.50 44.75 -21.51
C SER A 177 25.22 43.80 -20.55
N PRO A 178 26.41 44.17 -20.00
CA PRO A 178 27.22 43.30 -19.14
C PRO A 178 26.60 42.99 -17.76
N ALA A 179 25.41 43.51 -17.47
CA ALA A 179 24.64 43.27 -16.25
C ALA A 179 23.51 42.23 -16.43
N GLY A 180 23.30 41.69 -17.63
CA GLY A 180 22.19 40.79 -17.95
C GLY A 180 20.80 41.44 -17.83
N LEU A 181 19.76 40.62 -17.92
CA LEU A 181 18.35 41.01 -17.76
C LEU A 181 18.00 41.36 -16.31
N THR A 182 18.72 40.77 -15.35
CA THR A 182 18.38 40.81 -13.92
C THR A 182 19.34 41.66 -13.06
N GLY A 183 20.40 42.22 -13.64
CA GLY A 183 21.41 42.96 -12.89
C GLY A 183 22.37 42.07 -12.08
N GLN A 184 22.33 40.75 -12.29
CA GLN A 184 23.17 39.74 -11.65
C GLN A 184 23.87 38.89 -12.72
N SER A 185 25.03 38.32 -12.38
CA SER A 185 25.70 37.35 -13.24
C SER A 185 24.82 36.09 -13.41
N PRO A 186 24.61 35.57 -14.63
CA PRO A 186 23.81 34.38 -14.84
C PRO A 186 24.37 33.15 -14.10
N PRO A 187 23.53 32.25 -13.57
CA PRO A 187 24.00 31.02 -12.94
C PRO A 187 24.59 30.07 -13.98
N GLU A 188 25.70 29.40 -13.66
CA GLU A 188 26.41 28.52 -14.58
C GLU A 188 25.55 27.30 -14.99
N LEU A 189 25.28 27.16 -16.29
CA LEU A 189 24.62 25.97 -16.85
C LEU A 189 25.60 24.79 -16.87
N ILE A 190 25.23 23.66 -16.25
CA ILE A 190 25.90 22.38 -16.52
C ILE A 190 25.23 21.77 -17.76
N ILE A 191 26.01 21.65 -18.82
CA ILE A 191 25.62 21.03 -20.08
C ILE A 191 26.04 19.56 -20.03
N ASP A 192 25.15 18.65 -20.42
CA ASP A 192 25.52 17.25 -20.63
C ASP A 192 26.28 17.11 -21.95
N ASP A 193 27.61 17.01 -21.86
CA ASP A 193 28.51 16.70 -22.99
C ASP A 193 28.57 15.20 -23.32
N GLU A 194 27.83 14.37 -22.59
CA GLU A 194 27.65 12.95 -22.91
C GLU A 194 26.72 12.82 -24.14
N GLU A 195 27.31 12.95 -25.33
CA GLU A 195 26.68 12.49 -26.56
C GLU A 195 26.28 11.02 -26.36
N PRO A 196 25.01 10.62 -26.59
CA PRO A 196 24.75 9.22 -26.83
C PRO A 196 25.67 8.81 -27.97
N GLN A 197 26.39 7.70 -27.80
CA GLN A 197 27.21 7.13 -28.87
C GLN A 197 26.25 6.61 -29.94
N ILE A 198 25.78 7.52 -30.79
CA ILE A 198 25.19 7.20 -32.07
C ILE A 198 26.35 6.57 -32.83
N GLU A 199 26.39 5.24 -32.82
CA GLU A 199 27.26 4.49 -33.72
C GLU A 199 26.90 4.97 -35.12
N LEU A 200 27.76 5.81 -35.68
CA LEU A 200 27.72 6.17 -37.09
C LEU A 200 28.10 4.90 -37.85
N VAL A 201 27.12 4.02 -38.02
CA VAL A 201 27.24 2.81 -38.83
C VAL A 201 27.59 3.28 -40.22
N ASP A 202 28.87 3.09 -40.55
CA ASP A 202 29.55 3.59 -41.74
C ASP A 202 28.69 3.27 -42.95
N SER A 203 28.09 4.30 -43.58
CA SER A 203 27.02 4.15 -44.56
C SER A 203 27.60 3.79 -45.94
N GLN A 204 28.27 2.63 -45.99
CA GLN A 204 28.64 1.93 -47.23
C GLN A 204 27.45 1.18 -47.85
N TYR A 205 26.35 1.06 -47.10
CA TYR A 205 25.04 0.73 -47.65
C TYR A 205 24.42 1.99 -48.25
N ASP A 206 23.84 1.85 -49.44
CA ASP A 206 23.04 2.89 -50.08
C ASP A 206 21.85 3.27 -49.16
N GLU A 207 21.38 4.51 -49.22
CA GLU A 207 20.21 4.95 -48.45
C GLU A 207 18.97 4.11 -48.82
N GLU A 208 18.88 3.67 -50.08
CA GLU A 208 17.82 2.81 -50.60
C GLU A 208 17.84 1.40 -49.97
N ASP A 209 19.03 0.80 -49.75
CA ASP A 209 19.20 -0.52 -49.10
C ASP A 209 18.88 -0.48 -47.60
N ARG A 210 19.17 0.65 -46.91
CA ARG A 210 18.85 0.82 -45.49
C ARG A 210 17.33 0.84 -45.28
N ILE A 211 16.61 1.60 -46.11
CA ILE A 211 15.14 1.73 -46.04
C ILE A 211 14.45 0.43 -46.45
N TYR A 212 15.07 -0.39 -47.31
CA TYR A 212 14.55 -1.71 -47.66
C TYR A 212 14.63 -2.72 -46.49
N ASN A 213 15.71 -2.67 -45.71
CA ASN A 213 15.87 -3.53 -44.52
C ASN A 213 15.12 -3.01 -43.29
N GLU A 214 14.87 -1.70 -43.19
CA GLU A 214 13.88 -1.12 -42.27
C GLU A 214 12.46 -1.37 -42.82
N GLU A 215 12.10 -2.65 -42.91
CA GLU A 215 10.77 -3.11 -43.30
C GLU A 215 9.74 -2.48 -42.36
N TRP A 216 9.00 -1.49 -42.88
CA TRP A 216 7.95 -0.81 -42.12
C TRP A 216 6.98 -1.87 -41.59
N PRO A 217 6.71 -1.94 -40.27
CA PRO A 217 5.86 -2.97 -39.71
C PRO A 217 4.56 -3.04 -40.50
N ASP A 218 4.30 -4.23 -41.07
CA ASP A 218 3.17 -4.43 -41.97
C ASP A 218 1.90 -3.89 -41.33
N ILE A 219 1.08 -3.19 -42.09
CA ILE A 219 -0.16 -2.59 -41.58
C ILE A 219 -1.04 -3.66 -40.91
N ASP A 220 -0.97 -4.91 -41.38
CA ASP A 220 -1.63 -6.07 -40.78
C ASP A 220 -1.06 -6.49 -39.40
N GLU A 221 0.23 -6.29 -39.14
CA GLU A 221 0.83 -6.53 -37.81
C GLU A 221 0.47 -5.39 -36.84
N TYR A 222 0.51 -4.14 -37.31
CA TYR A 222 0.04 -2.99 -36.54
C TYR A 222 -1.44 -3.14 -36.15
N VAL A 223 -2.30 -3.55 -37.09
CA VAL A 223 -3.73 -3.82 -36.84
C VAL A 223 -3.93 -4.99 -35.87
N LYS A 224 -3.13 -6.08 -35.96
CA LYS A 224 -3.17 -7.20 -35.00
C LYS A 224 -2.77 -6.79 -33.57
N SER A 225 -1.97 -5.74 -33.41
CA SER A 225 -1.49 -5.28 -32.09
C SER A 225 -2.51 -4.46 -31.28
N GLY A 226 -3.64 -4.04 -31.87
CA GLY A 226 -4.46 -2.94 -31.33
C GLY A 226 -5.98 -3.07 -31.30
N LEU A 227 -6.59 -4.17 -31.79
CA LEU A 227 -8.06 -4.32 -31.83
C LEU A 227 -8.50 -5.76 -31.52
N ASP A 228 -9.10 -5.98 -30.34
CA ASP A 228 -9.79 -7.21 -29.96
C ASP A 228 -11.32 -7.01 -30.04
N ALA A 229 -11.96 -7.64 -31.03
CA ALA A 229 -13.42 -7.77 -31.14
C ALA A 229 -13.80 -8.96 -32.05
N PRO A 230 -14.95 -9.65 -31.84
CA PRO A 230 -14.98 -11.10 -32.06
C PRO A 230 -16.01 -11.63 -33.09
N GLN A 231 -15.83 -12.93 -33.44
CA GLN A 231 -16.77 -13.82 -34.16
C GLN A 231 -16.92 -13.58 -35.69
N GLU A 232 -17.32 -14.52 -36.56
CA GLU A 232 -17.95 -15.85 -36.37
C GLU A 232 -17.69 -16.82 -37.57
N ASP A 233 -17.80 -18.14 -37.34
CA ASP A 233 -18.05 -19.26 -38.26
C ASP A 233 -17.67 -19.24 -39.78
N THR A 234 -16.81 -20.19 -40.23
CA THR A 234 -17.27 -21.43 -40.90
C THR A 234 -16.18 -22.45 -41.31
N LYS A 235 -16.41 -23.69 -40.87
CA LYS A 235 -15.90 -25.03 -41.25
C LYS A 235 -15.34 -25.24 -42.69
N LEU A 236 -14.20 -25.94 -42.83
CA LEU A 236 -14.07 -27.22 -43.59
C LEU A 236 -12.66 -27.89 -43.53
N GLU A 237 -12.66 -29.03 -42.84
CA GLU A 237 -11.81 -30.26 -42.76
C GLU A 237 -10.72 -30.66 -43.81
N PRO A 238 -9.86 -31.69 -43.54
CA PRO A 238 -8.40 -31.50 -43.59
C PRO A 238 -7.60 -32.50 -44.47
N LYS A 239 -6.27 -32.34 -44.48
CA LYS A 239 -5.30 -33.42 -44.76
C LYS A 239 -4.29 -33.57 -43.61
N ALA A 240 -3.76 -34.78 -43.45
CA ALA A 240 -3.16 -35.27 -42.21
C ALA A 240 -1.63 -35.46 -42.28
N THR A 241 -1.00 -35.59 -41.08
CA THR A 241 0.33 -36.19 -40.77
C THR A 241 1.56 -35.52 -41.43
N GLU A 242 2.74 -35.29 -40.81
CA GLU A 242 3.34 -35.59 -39.48
C GLU A 242 4.72 -34.86 -39.39
N ASN A 243 5.45 -34.62 -38.27
CA ASN A 243 5.21 -34.73 -36.81
C ASN A 243 6.32 -33.95 -36.03
N SER A 244 6.05 -32.99 -35.13
CA SER A 244 7.05 -32.47 -34.16
C SER A 244 6.46 -31.70 -32.96
N ALA A 245 7.14 -31.80 -31.82
CA ALA A 245 6.79 -31.35 -30.48
C ALA A 245 6.36 -29.86 -30.29
N ASP A 246 5.27 -29.64 -29.55
CA ASP A 246 5.30 -29.06 -28.18
C ASP A 246 3.88 -28.72 -27.68
N LYS A 247 3.49 -29.19 -26.48
CA LYS A 247 2.22 -28.82 -25.82
C LYS A 247 2.33 -28.74 -24.29
N HIS A 248 2.34 -27.49 -23.81
CA HIS A 248 1.73 -26.97 -22.58
C HIS A 248 1.80 -27.81 -21.28
N MET A 249 2.75 -27.43 -20.42
CA MET A 249 2.77 -27.73 -19.00
C MET A 249 1.65 -26.98 -18.25
N ALA A 250 0.47 -27.57 -18.08
CA ALA A 250 -0.59 -27.00 -17.22
C ALA A 250 -1.61 -27.98 -16.62
N ALA A 251 -1.82 -29.16 -17.22
CA ALA A 251 -3.03 -29.96 -16.98
C ALA A 251 -2.82 -31.32 -16.27
N MET A 252 -1.74 -31.49 -15.48
CA MET A 252 -1.38 -32.80 -14.88
C MET A 252 -1.41 -32.85 -13.33
N GLU A 253 -2.17 -31.96 -12.68
CA GLU A 253 -2.31 -31.92 -11.21
C GLU A 253 -3.64 -32.50 -10.68
N LEU A 254 -4.62 -32.85 -11.55
CA LEU A 254 -5.93 -33.38 -11.13
C LEU A 254 -6.23 -34.77 -11.71
N ALA A 255 -5.63 -35.82 -11.13
CA ALA A 255 -6.16 -37.19 -11.20
C ALA A 255 -5.75 -38.01 -9.94
N PRO A 256 -6.68 -38.77 -9.30
CA PRO A 256 -6.41 -39.39 -8.00
C PRO A 256 -5.60 -40.69 -8.13
N SER A 257 -4.37 -40.70 -7.62
CA SER A 257 -3.50 -41.89 -7.65
C SER A 257 -3.84 -42.88 -6.52
N LYS A 258 -4.18 -44.11 -6.88
CA LYS A 258 -4.33 -45.26 -5.97
C LYS A 258 -2.95 -45.80 -5.55
N LYS A 259 -2.41 -45.39 -4.40
CA LYS A 259 -1.37 -46.12 -3.65
C LYS A 259 -1.60 -45.97 -2.14
N LYS A 260 -1.37 -47.05 -1.38
CA LYS A 260 -1.78 -47.18 0.03
C LYS A 260 -0.96 -46.27 0.97
N PRO A 261 -1.58 -45.65 1.98
CA PRO A 261 -0.87 -44.78 2.94
C PRO A 261 -0.01 -45.59 3.92
N LYS A 262 1.11 -45.00 4.37
CA LYS A 262 1.85 -45.50 5.53
C LYS A 262 1.12 -45.08 6.80
N LYS A 263 0.97 -46.04 7.71
CA LYS A 263 0.31 -45.91 9.02
C LYS A 263 1.11 -44.98 9.94
N ILE A 264 0.52 -43.83 10.28
CA ILE A 264 0.76 -43.14 11.55
C ILE A 264 -0.61 -43.04 12.24
N VAL A 265 -0.65 -43.37 13.52
CA VAL A 265 -1.91 -43.57 14.27
C VAL A 265 -2.38 -42.24 14.84
N GLU A 266 -3.61 -41.86 14.52
CA GLU A 266 -4.36 -40.90 15.32
C GLU A 266 -4.75 -41.57 16.65
N THR A 267 -4.28 -40.99 17.75
CA THR A 267 -4.93 -41.12 19.06
C THR A 267 -5.41 -39.74 19.46
N MET A 268 -6.73 -39.54 19.45
CA MET A 268 -7.37 -38.36 20.00
C MET A 268 -7.09 -38.25 21.51
N PRO A 269 -6.81 -37.05 22.02
CA PRO A 269 -7.18 -36.65 23.38
C PRO A 269 -8.57 -35.99 23.34
N ASP A 270 -9.38 -36.39 24.30
CA ASP A 270 -10.76 -35.94 24.51
C ASP A 270 -10.85 -34.48 24.95
N LEU A 271 -11.95 -33.78 24.64
CA LEU A 271 -12.24 -32.43 25.13
C LEU A 271 -12.93 -32.51 26.49
N SER A 272 -12.20 -32.92 27.52
CA SER A 272 -12.63 -32.73 28.92
C SER A 272 -11.44 -32.55 29.87
N ALA A 273 -11.59 -31.57 30.77
CA ALA A 273 -10.69 -31.20 31.87
C ALA A 273 -9.32 -30.57 31.52
N VAL A 274 -9.31 -29.24 31.37
CA VAL A 274 -8.36 -28.36 32.11
C VAL A 274 -9.10 -27.06 32.51
N GLU A 275 -9.65 -27.03 33.72
CA GLU A 275 -9.71 -25.78 34.50
C GLU A 275 -8.47 -25.74 35.42
N ASN A 276 -7.98 -24.53 35.70
CA ASN A 276 -6.88 -24.17 36.64
C ASN A 276 -5.42 -24.40 36.21
N ALA A 277 -4.55 -23.57 36.83
CA ALA A 277 -3.08 -23.56 36.90
C ALA A 277 -2.28 -22.96 35.71
N GLU A 278 -2.08 -21.63 35.78
CA GLU A 278 -0.80 -20.94 36.09
C GLU A 278 0.57 -21.48 35.61
N GLU A 279 1.42 -20.51 35.22
CA GLU A 279 2.90 -20.43 35.32
C GLU A 279 3.85 -21.44 34.63
N SER A 280 4.56 -20.96 33.60
CA SER A 280 6.05 -20.89 33.52
C SER A 280 6.47 -20.25 32.18
N THR A 281 7.00 -19.03 32.15
CA THR A 281 8.43 -18.67 32.34
C THR A 281 9.41 -19.33 31.36
N THR A 282 9.90 -18.53 30.41
CA THR A 282 11.21 -18.75 29.75
C THR A 282 12.09 -17.56 30.07
N ALA A 283 12.87 -17.68 31.14
CA ALA A 283 13.82 -16.65 31.56
C ALA A 283 15.06 -16.65 30.66
N THR A 284 15.41 -15.49 30.11
CA THR A 284 16.80 -15.15 29.78
C THR A 284 17.43 -14.51 31.01
N ASN A 285 18.34 -15.22 31.67
CA ASN A 285 19.11 -14.69 32.80
C ASN A 285 20.04 -13.56 32.33
N THR A 286 19.59 -12.32 32.51
CA THR A 286 20.46 -11.22 32.93
C THR A 286 20.11 -10.89 34.37
N GLU A 287 21.11 -10.88 35.25
CA GLU A 287 20.91 -10.49 36.65
C GLU A 287 20.52 -9.01 36.68
N ALA A 288 19.21 -8.72 36.74
CA ALA A 288 18.67 -7.38 36.83
C ALA A 288 19.11 -6.76 38.17
N VAL A 289 20.18 -5.98 38.12
CA VAL A 289 20.66 -5.21 39.28
C VAL A 289 19.64 -4.10 39.51
N MET A 290 18.67 -4.36 40.37
CA MET A 290 17.64 -3.39 40.74
C MET A 290 18.27 -2.27 41.57
N ILE A 291 18.05 -1.02 41.15
CA ILE A 291 18.59 0.18 41.77
C ILE A 291 17.45 0.94 42.45
N ARG A 292 17.74 1.48 43.64
CA ARG A 292 16.85 2.39 44.35
C ARG A 292 17.09 3.82 43.85
N ILE A 293 16.05 4.45 43.33
CA ILE A 293 16.08 5.85 42.90
C ILE A 293 15.03 6.67 43.63
N ARG A 294 15.33 7.95 43.85
CA ARG A 294 14.38 8.95 44.34
C ARG A 294 14.07 9.92 43.21
N ILE A 295 12.79 10.21 42.99
CA ILE A 295 12.33 11.11 41.93
C ILE A 295 12.50 12.57 42.40
N VAL A 296 13.21 13.37 41.61
CA VAL A 296 13.46 14.81 41.87
C VAL A 296 12.44 15.70 41.16
N GLN A 297 11.83 15.21 40.08
CA GLN A 297 10.80 15.93 39.34
C GLN A 297 9.61 15.03 39.03
N SER A 298 8.41 15.46 39.44
CA SER A 298 7.17 14.76 39.09
C SER A 298 6.92 14.78 37.57
N LEU A 299 6.57 13.62 37.00
CA LEU A 299 6.19 13.49 35.60
C LEU A 299 4.69 13.22 35.48
N PRO A 300 3.94 13.99 34.65
CA PRO A 300 2.49 13.86 34.53
C PRO A 300 2.04 12.69 33.64
N GLU A 301 2.97 11.97 33.02
CA GLU A 301 2.71 10.84 32.12
C GLU A 301 3.33 9.57 32.74
N PRO A 302 2.56 8.47 32.92
CA PRO A 302 3.06 7.25 33.55
C PRO A 302 4.06 6.55 32.64
N ILE A 303 5.16 6.07 33.21
CA ILE A 303 6.22 5.39 32.46
C ILE A 303 6.02 3.88 32.56
N VAL A 304 6.12 3.21 31.42
CA VAL A 304 6.10 1.74 31.31
C VAL A 304 7.50 1.20 31.61
N LEU A 305 7.62 0.38 32.65
CA LEU A 305 8.85 -0.34 32.99
C LEU A 305 9.07 -1.59 32.11
N GLY A 306 10.27 -2.18 32.19
CA GLY A 306 10.61 -3.43 31.47
C GLY A 306 9.62 -4.57 31.71
N ASP A 307 9.06 -4.65 32.92
CA ASP A 307 8.01 -5.61 33.32
C ASP A 307 6.60 -5.28 32.78
N GLY A 308 6.44 -4.22 31.99
CA GLY A 308 5.15 -3.78 31.43
C GLY A 308 4.21 -3.11 32.44
N VAL A 309 4.71 -2.76 33.63
CA VAL A 309 3.96 -2.02 34.65
C VAL A 309 4.06 -0.52 34.39
N GLU A 310 2.92 0.15 34.30
CA GLU A 310 2.83 1.62 34.26
C GLU A 310 2.95 2.18 35.68
N ILE A 311 3.97 3.01 35.93
CA ILE A 311 4.17 3.72 37.21
C ILE A 311 4.08 5.24 36.97
N ALA A 312 3.27 5.91 37.80
CA ALA A 312 3.25 7.36 37.89
C ALA A 312 4.38 7.81 38.84
N LEU A 313 5.17 8.79 38.40
CA LEU A 313 6.34 9.27 39.13
C LEU A 313 6.02 10.61 39.80
N GLU A 314 5.68 10.58 41.10
CA GLU A 314 5.50 11.79 41.93
C GLU A 314 6.85 12.27 42.52
N GLU A 315 6.91 13.53 42.93
CA GLU A 315 8.13 14.17 43.47
C GLU A 315 8.44 13.64 44.88
N ASP A 316 9.73 13.43 45.19
CA ASP A 316 10.26 12.78 46.41
C ASP A 316 9.91 11.28 46.59
N ASP A 317 9.18 10.65 45.67
CA ASP A 317 8.86 9.22 45.74
C ASP A 317 10.07 8.31 45.43
N ILE A 318 10.09 7.14 46.07
CA ILE A 318 11.23 6.20 46.05
C ILE A 318 10.83 4.91 45.37
N HIS A 319 11.49 4.59 44.26
CA HIS A 319 11.18 3.43 43.42
C HIS A 319 12.38 2.48 43.30
N PHE A 320 12.08 1.20 43.12
CA PHE A 320 13.05 0.12 42.93
C PHE A 320 12.91 -0.40 41.50
N ILE A 321 13.89 -0.09 40.64
CA ILE A 321 13.75 -0.14 39.18
C ILE A 321 14.99 -0.80 38.56
N ASP A 322 14.84 -1.42 37.39
CA ASP A 322 15.95 -1.97 36.60
C ASP A 322 17.04 -0.94 36.35
N LYS A 323 18.31 -1.36 36.41
CA LYS A 323 19.46 -0.48 36.16
C LYS A 323 19.32 0.36 34.88
N ASP A 324 18.93 -0.24 33.76
CA ASP A 324 18.89 0.47 32.47
C ASP A 324 17.83 1.59 32.45
N THR A 325 16.70 1.40 33.15
CA THR A 325 15.66 2.43 33.32
C THR A 325 16.05 3.46 34.37
N ALA A 326 16.75 3.04 35.44
CA ALA A 326 17.29 3.95 36.46
C ALA A 326 18.36 4.89 35.89
N ASP A 327 19.33 4.35 35.13
CA ASP A 327 20.39 5.14 34.48
C ASP A 327 19.78 6.16 33.49
N TRP A 328 18.72 5.79 32.75
CA TRP A 328 17.98 6.71 31.87
C TRP A 328 17.25 7.84 32.63
N LEU A 329 16.57 7.52 33.73
CA LEU A 329 15.89 8.54 34.57
C LEU A 329 16.89 9.52 35.22
N VAL A 330 18.10 9.04 35.55
CA VAL A 330 19.19 9.84 36.12
C VAL A 330 19.85 10.71 35.05
N GLU A 331 20.12 10.17 33.85
CA GLU A 331 20.66 10.95 32.72
C GLU A 331 19.67 12.03 32.25
N SER A 332 18.36 11.74 32.32
CA SER A 332 17.29 12.72 32.06
C SER A 332 17.14 13.77 33.18
N GLY A 333 17.84 13.64 34.31
CA GLY A 333 17.75 14.56 35.46
C GLY A 333 16.42 14.49 36.23
N VAL A 334 15.63 13.43 36.03
CA VAL A 334 14.31 13.24 36.66
C VAL A 334 14.44 12.54 38.02
N ALA A 335 15.49 11.73 38.22
CA ALA A 335 15.73 10.99 39.45
C ALA A 335 17.20 11.03 39.87
N GLU A 336 17.46 10.82 41.17
CA GLU A 336 18.80 10.61 41.74
C GLU A 336 18.93 9.19 42.28
N VAL A 337 20.12 8.59 42.12
CA VAL A 337 20.43 7.26 42.68
C VAL A 337 20.63 7.36 44.19
N GLU A 338 19.78 6.68 44.95
CA GLU A 338 19.91 6.63 46.41
C GLU A 338 20.78 5.42 46.80
N SER A 339 22.10 5.61 46.79
CA SER A 339 23.05 4.63 47.35
C SER A 339 22.96 4.60 48.88
N LEU A 340 22.88 3.37 49.43
CA LEU A 340 22.76 3.08 50.87
C LEU A 340 24.07 3.35 51.64
#